data_AF-A0A8J4RX79-F1
#
_entry.id   AF-A0A8J4RX79-F1
#
_cell.length_a   1.000
_cell.length_b   1.000
_cell.length_c   1.000
_cell.angle_alpha   90.00
_cell.angle_beta   90.00
_cell.angle_gamma   90.00
#
_symmetry.space_group_name_H-M   'P 1'
#
loop_
_entity.id
_entity.type
_entity.pdbx_description
1 polymer ?
#
loop_
_entity_poly.entity_id
_entity_poly.type
_entity_poly.pdbx_seq_one_letter_code
_entity_poly.pdbx_strand_id
1 'polypeptide(L)'
;MADGQEADKNIEMWKFKKLIKDLEAARGNGTSMISLIMPPHDQLSRVTKMLGDEFSTASNIKSRVNKQSVLGAIKSAQQRLKLYNKVPPNGLVLYTGTIVTEDGKEKKVTIDFEPFRPINASLYLCDDKFHTEVLNELLESDEKFGFIVMDGKGTLVGTLSGNTREILHKVSVDLPKKHGRGGQSA
;
A
#
# COMPACT_ATOMS: atom_id res chain seq x y z
N MET A 1 -26.89 -17.25 -1.13
CA MET A 1 -26.29 -16.02 -1.69
C MET A 1 -24.82 -15.82 -1.29
N ALA A 2 -24.15 -16.78 -0.63
CA ALA A 2 -22.72 -16.70 -0.29
C ALA A 2 -21.78 -17.10 -1.45
N ASP A 3 -22.16 -18.10 -2.24
CA ASP A 3 -21.37 -18.61 -3.39
C ASP A 3 -20.99 -17.55 -4.42
N GLY A 4 -21.92 -16.63 -4.72
CA GLY A 4 -21.68 -15.56 -5.70
C GLY A 4 -20.64 -14.54 -5.24
N GLN A 5 -20.50 -14.30 -3.93
CA GLN A 5 -19.51 -13.36 -3.39
C GLN A 5 -18.10 -13.97 -3.31
N GLU A 6 -17.98 -15.28 -3.11
CA GLU A 6 -16.69 -15.98 -3.17
C GLU A 6 -16.17 -16.08 -4.61
N ALA A 7 -17.06 -16.34 -5.58
CA ALA A 7 -16.69 -16.34 -6.99
C ALA A 7 -16.20 -14.97 -7.47
N ASP A 8 -16.88 -13.88 -7.09
CA ASP A 8 -16.49 -12.51 -7.46
C ASP A 8 -15.11 -12.14 -6.88
N LYS A 9 -14.89 -12.45 -5.59
CA LYS A 9 -13.59 -12.25 -4.92
C LYS A 9 -12.45 -13.02 -5.60
N ASN A 10 -12.70 -14.26 -6.02
CA ASN A 10 -11.71 -15.06 -6.74
C ASN A 10 -11.38 -14.46 -8.12
N ILE A 11 -12.37 -13.88 -8.81
CA ILE A 11 -12.15 -13.18 -10.08
C ILE A 11 -11.33 -11.91 -9.88
N GLU A 12 -11.63 -11.11 -8.86
CA GLU A 12 -10.85 -9.91 -8.52
C GLU A 12 -9.40 -10.28 -8.16
N MET A 13 -9.22 -11.33 -7.35
CA MET A 13 -7.90 -11.82 -6.99
C MET A 13 -7.11 -12.34 -8.20
N TRP A 14 -7.79 -12.99 -9.15
CA TRP A 14 -7.18 -13.41 -10.40
C TRP A 14 -6.75 -12.22 -11.27
N LYS A 15 -7.60 -11.19 -11.39
CA LYS A 15 -7.26 -9.94 -12.10
C LYS A 15 -6.05 -9.27 -11.46
N PHE A 16 -5.98 -9.24 -10.13
CA PHE A 16 -4.87 -8.66 -9.39
C PHE A 16 -3.56 -9.43 -9.60
N LYS A 17 -3.61 -10.77 -9.51
CA LYS A 17 -2.47 -11.65 -9.83
C LYS A 17 -1.97 -11.45 -11.26
N LYS A 18 -2.89 -11.31 -12.21
CA LYS A 18 -2.56 -11.05 -13.61
C LYS A 18 -1.88 -9.69 -13.77
N LEU A 19 -2.40 -8.65 -13.12
CA LEU A 19 -1.84 -7.30 -13.15
C LEU A 19 -0.42 -7.26 -12.58
N ILE A 20 -0.17 -7.96 -11.46
CA ILE A 20 1.18 -8.08 -10.89
C ILE A 20 2.13 -8.79 -11.86
N LYS A 21 1.69 -9.89 -12.47
CA LYS A 21 2.49 -10.60 -13.47
C LYS A 21 2.83 -9.73 -14.69
N ASP A 22 1.88 -8.91 -15.14
CA ASP A 22 2.11 -7.97 -16.25
C ASP A 22 3.08 -6.84 -15.84
N LEU A 23 3.01 -6.35 -14.59
CA LEU A 23 3.94 -5.37 -14.04
C LEU A 23 5.36 -5.93 -13.86
N GLU A 24 5.50 -7.19 -13.45
CA GLU A 24 6.81 -7.86 -13.29
C GLU A 24 7.48 -8.17 -14.64
N ALA A 25 6.67 -8.50 -15.66
CA ALA A 25 7.15 -8.72 -17.02
C ALA A 25 7.57 -7.40 -17.71
N ALA A 26 6.98 -6.27 -17.29
CA ALA A 26 7.31 -4.96 -17.82
C ALA A 26 8.71 -4.51 -17.38
N ARG A 27 9.63 -4.41 -18.33
CA ARG A 27 10.98 -3.84 -18.12
C ARG A 27 11.16 -2.54 -18.89
N GLY A 28 11.78 -1.56 -18.23
CA GLY A 28 12.17 -0.29 -18.85
C GLY A 28 13.61 -0.33 -19.38
N ASN A 29 13.92 0.57 -20.32
CA ASN A 29 15.30 0.83 -20.71
C ASN A 29 15.91 1.85 -19.72
N GLY A 30 16.50 1.34 -18.64
CA GLY A 30 17.17 2.12 -17.59
C GLY A 30 16.23 2.58 -16.47
N THR A 31 16.68 3.51 -15.62
CA THR A 31 15.99 3.97 -14.39
C THR A 31 14.80 4.88 -14.69
N SER A 32 13.68 4.30 -15.15
CA SER A 32 12.49 5.06 -15.55
C SER A 32 11.20 4.54 -14.93
N MET A 33 11.30 3.58 -14.01
CA MET A 33 10.16 2.87 -13.42
C MET A 33 10.00 3.32 -11.98
N ILE A 34 8.95 4.09 -11.71
CA ILE A 34 8.63 4.58 -10.38
C ILE A 34 7.56 3.67 -9.80
N SER A 35 7.87 3.13 -8.63
CA SER A 35 6.97 2.36 -7.77
C SER A 35 6.65 3.20 -6.56
N LEU A 36 5.41 3.66 -6.43
CA LEU A 36 4.93 4.47 -5.31
C LEU A 36 3.78 3.75 -4.61
N ILE A 37 3.95 3.50 -3.31
CA ILE A 37 2.94 2.87 -2.45
C ILE A 37 2.67 3.81 -1.27
N MET A 38 1.40 4.15 -1.09
CA MET A 38 0.91 5.02 -0.03
C MET A 38 0.04 4.22 0.92
N PRO A 39 0.37 4.18 2.23
CA PRO A 39 -0.45 3.52 3.21
C PRO A 39 -1.73 4.31 3.48
N PRO A 40 -2.79 3.67 4.02
CA PRO A 40 -3.97 4.39 4.45
C PRO A 40 -3.57 5.33 5.58
N HIS A 41 -4.20 6.51 5.63
CA HIS A 41 -3.90 7.62 6.53
C HIS A 41 -2.67 8.49 6.19
N ASP A 42 -1.91 8.21 5.12
CA ASP A 42 -0.89 9.16 4.67
C ASP A 42 -1.50 10.38 3.99
N GLN A 43 -0.79 11.50 4.02
CA GLN A 43 -1.24 12.75 3.41
C GLN A 43 -0.71 12.87 1.98
N LEU A 44 -1.62 13.06 1.01
CA LEU A 44 -1.26 13.30 -0.40
C LEU A 44 -0.32 14.50 -0.56
N SER A 45 -0.45 15.52 0.28
CA SER A 45 0.41 16.71 0.28
C SER A 45 1.88 16.37 0.54
N ARG A 46 2.15 15.44 1.45
CA ARG A 46 3.51 14.97 1.77
C ARG A 46 4.14 14.30 0.56
N VAL A 47 3.41 13.39 -0.08
CA VAL A 47 3.87 12.65 -1.26
C VAL A 47 4.05 13.57 -2.46
N THR A 48 3.13 14.53 -2.66
CA THR A 48 3.25 15.53 -3.72
C THR A 48 4.49 16.40 -3.55
N LYS A 49 4.81 16.79 -2.30
CA LYS A 49 6.03 17.54 -1.98
C LYS A 49 7.27 16.69 -2.28
N MET A 50 7.32 15.45 -1.81
CA MET A 50 8.42 14.52 -2.08
C MET A 50 8.66 14.35 -3.59
N LEU A 51 7.60 14.15 -4.39
CA LEU A 51 7.72 14.08 -5.85
C LEU A 51 8.23 15.40 -6.47
N GLY A 52 7.93 16.55 -5.87
CA GLY A 52 8.46 17.85 -6.31
C GLY A 52 9.96 18.02 -6.02
N ASP A 53 10.41 17.55 -4.85
CA ASP A 53 11.82 17.53 -4.47
C ASP A 53 12.60 16.55 -5.37
N GLU A 54 12.01 15.39 -5.67
CA GLU A 54 12.55 14.38 -6.60
C GLU A 54 12.61 14.90 -8.04
N PHE A 55 11.61 15.67 -8.49
CA PHE A 55 11.62 16.32 -9.80
C PHE A 55 12.81 17.28 -9.93
N SER A 56 13.06 18.05 -8.88
CA SER A 56 14.16 19.01 -8.83
C SER A 56 15.52 18.29 -8.82
N THR A 57 15.65 17.21 -8.06
CA THR A 57 16.88 16.39 -8.02
C THR A 57 17.13 15.69 -9.36
N ALA A 58 16.10 15.13 -9.99
CA ALA A 58 16.18 14.48 -11.30
C ALA A 58 16.62 15.42 -12.43
N SER A 59 16.41 16.74 -12.27
CA SER A 59 16.89 17.73 -13.24
C SER A 59 18.42 17.77 -13.37
N ASN A 60 19.15 17.33 -12.34
CA ASN A 60 20.62 17.28 -12.31
C ASN A 60 21.23 16.05 -13.00
N ILE A 61 20.42 15.09 -13.47
CA ILE A 61 20.90 13.90 -14.19
C ILE A 61 21.71 14.32 -15.43
N LYS A 62 22.87 13.70 -15.68
CA LYS A 62 23.72 14.09 -16.82
C LYS A 62 23.20 13.55 -18.16
N SER A 63 22.69 12.32 -18.18
CA SER A 63 22.11 11.70 -19.39
C SER A 63 20.81 12.41 -19.80
N ARG A 64 20.79 12.99 -21.01
CA ARG A 64 19.62 13.69 -21.55
C ARG A 64 18.39 12.77 -21.69
N VAL A 65 18.59 11.56 -22.17
CA VAL A 65 17.52 10.57 -22.40
C VAL A 65 16.92 10.14 -21.06
N ASN A 66 17.76 9.70 -20.12
CA ASN A 66 17.28 9.25 -18.79
C ASN A 66 16.61 10.39 -18.03
N LYS A 67 17.15 11.61 -18.11
CA LYS A 67 16.52 12.80 -17.52
C LYS A 67 15.10 13.01 -18.06
N GLN A 68 14.92 12.94 -19.37
CA GLN A 68 13.60 13.13 -19.99
C GLN A 68 12.61 12.04 -19.56
N SER A 69 13.06 10.79 -19.45
CA SER A 69 12.23 9.67 -19.00
C SER A 69 11.82 9.80 -17.54
N VAL A 70 12.76 10.10 -16.62
CA VAL A 70 12.48 10.28 -15.19
C VAL A 70 11.57 11.48 -14.94
N LEU A 71 11.87 12.64 -15.53
CA LEU A 71 11.03 13.84 -15.38
C LEU A 71 9.62 13.60 -15.95
N GLY A 72 9.52 12.85 -17.05
CA GLY A 72 8.25 12.45 -17.64
C GLY A 72 7.44 11.55 -16.70
N ALA A 73 8.08 10.54 -16.10
CA ALA A 73 7.45 9.62 -15.17
C ALA A 73 6.94 10.33 -13.91
N ILE A 74 7.76 11.18 -13.28
CA ILE A 74 7.38 11.98 -12.10
C ILE A 74 6.20 12.89 -12.43
N LYS A 75 6.22 13.57 -13.60
CA LYS A 75 5.13 14.44 -14.03
C LYS A 75 3.82 13.67 -14.22
N SER A 76 3.88 12.48 -14.81
CA SER A 76 2.72 11.57 -14.93
C SER A 76 2.19 11.16 -13.55
N ALA A 77 3.07 10.81 -12.61
CA ALA A 77 2.66 10.46 -11.25
C ALA A 77 1.96 11.62 -10.54
N GLN A 78 2.54 12.83 -10.60
CA GLN A 78 1.92 14.03 -10.03
C GLN A 78 0.54 14.33 -10.65
N GLN A 79 0.39 14.12 -11.96
CA GLN A 79 -0.91 14.30 -12.62
C GLN A 79 -1.96 13.28 -12.17
N ARG A 80 -1.57 12.02 -11.92
CA ARG A 80 -2.49 11.03 -11.36
C ARG A 80 -2.83 11.32 -9.91
N LEU A 81 -1.86 11.69 -9.08
CA LEU A 81 -2.11 12.03 -7.68
C LEU A 81 -3.13 13.17 -7.52
N LYS A 82 -3.13 14.15 -8.43
CA LYS A 82 -4.10 15.26 -8.42
C LYS A 82 -5.55 14.84 -8.64
N LEU A 83 -5.81 13.66 -9.20
CA LEU A 83 -7.18 13.15 -9.35
C LEU A 83 -7.76 12.65 -8.03
N TYR A 84 -6.90 12.32 -7.06
CA TYR A 84 -7.29 11.87 -5.74
C TYR A 84 -7.32 13.06 -4.78
N ASN A 85 -8.47 13.29 -4.13
CA ASN A 85 -8.58 14.30 -3.06
C ASN A 85 -8.06 13.78 -1.71
N LYS A 86 -8.12 12.46 -1.51
CA LYS A 86 -7.68 11.76 -0.29
C LYS A 86 -7.16 10.38 -0.66
N VAL A 87 -6.20 9.86 0.11
CA VAL A 87 -5.78 8.45 -0.02
C VAL A 87 -6.98 7.55 0.34
N PRO A 88 -7.31 6.55 -0.48
CA PRO A 88 -8.37 5.57 -0.20
C PRO A 88 -8.11 4.79 1.11
N PRO A 89 -9.16 4.17 1.70
CA PRO A 89 -9.05 3.50 2.99
C PRO A 89 -8.13 2.28 3.01
N ASN A 90 -7.85 1.65 1.86
CA ASN A 90 -6.88 0.55 1.77
C ASN A 90 -5.47 1.01 1.34
N GLY A 91 -5.28 2.31 1.10
CA GLY A 91 -4.06 2.86 0.53
C GLY A 91 -4.17 3.07 -0.98
N LEU A 92 -3.08 3.53 -1.59
CA LEU A 92 -3.01 3.82 -3.02
C LEU A 92 -1.68 3.32 -3.58
N VAL A 93 -1.76 2.57 -4.66
CA VAL A 93 -0.59 2.06 -5.39
C VAL A 93 -0.53 2.76 -6.74
N LEU A 94 0.64 3.30 -7.08
CA LEU A 94 0.89 4.00 -8.32
C LEU A 94 2.20 3.49 -8.94
N TYR A 95 2.07 2.91 -10.12
CA TYR A 95 3.20 2.56 -10.98
C TYR A 95 3.21 3.48 -12.19
N THR A 96 4.34 4.13 -12.43
CA THR A 96 4.52 4.96 -13.63
C THR A 96 5.88 4.71 -14.23
N GLY A 97 5.93 4.60 -15.55
CA GLY A 97 7.20 4.43 -16.25
C GLY A 97 7.03 4.34 -17.75
N THR A 98 8.15 4.21 -18.45
CA THR A 98 8.16 4.00 -19.89
C THR A 98 8.66 2.59 -20.16
N ILE A 99 7.79 1.76 -20.72
CA ILE A 99 8.10 0.37 -21.09
C ILE A 99 8.36 0.30 -22.59
N VAL A 100 9.23 -0.61 -23.01
CA VAL A 100 9.42 -0.92 -24.42
C VAL A 100 8.50 -2.09 -24.75
N THR A 101 7.59 -1.87 -25.70
CA THR A 101 6.71 -2.95 -26.21
C THR A 101 7.47 -3.83 -27.22
N GLU A 102 6.98 -5.05 -27.49
CA GLU A 102 7.61 -5.98 -28.44
C GLU A 102 7.81 -5.38 -29.85
N ASP A 103 6.98 -4.40 -30.23
CA ASP A 103 7.09 -3.58 -31.44
C ASP A 103 8.29 -2.59 -31.44
N GLY A 104 9.10 -2.57 -30.38
CA GLY A 104 10.21 -1.63 -30.20
C GLY A 104 9.77 -0.19 -29.92
N LYS A 105 8.48 0.05 -29.70
CA LYS A 105 7.93 1.37 -29.37
C LYS A 105 7.93 1.61 -27.87
N GLU A 106 8.32 2.82 -27.49
CA GLU A 106 8.24 3.32 -26.12
C GLU A 106 6.78 3.66 -25.78
N LYS A 107 6.24 3.00 -24.76
CA LYS A 107 4.90 3.27 -24.23
C LYS A 107 4.99 3.74 -22.79
N LYS A 108 4.42 4.92 -22.53
CA LYS A 108 4.23 5.41 -21.16
C LYS A 108 3.09 4.63 -20.52
N VAL A 109 3.37 3.97 -19.42
CA VAL A 109 2.39 3.23 -18.63
C VAL A 109 2.26 3.96 -17.30
N THR A 110 1.01 4.23 -16.94
CA THR A 110 0.67 4.76 -15.63
C THR A 110 -0.53 3.98 -15.15
N ILE A 111 -0.36 3.26 -14.05
CA ILE A 111 -1.35 2.39 -13.45
C ILE A 111 -1.53 2.84 -12.01
N ASP A 112 -2.74 3.22 -11.66
CA ASP A 112 -3.16 3.52 -10.31
C ASP A 112 -4.34 2.63 -9.92
N PHE A 113 -4.28 2.06 -8.72
CA PHE A 113 -5.39 1.27 -8.17
C PHE A 113 -5.36 1.27 -6.64
N GLU A 114 -6.53 0.99 -6.06
CA GLU A 114 -6.67 0.70 -4.64
C GLU A 114 -6.48 -0.82 -4.42
N PRO A 115 -5.60 -1.24 -3.50
CA PRO A 115 -5.43 -2.65 -3.17
C PRO A 115 -6.65 -3.21 -2.42
N PHE A 116 -6.89 -4.51 -2.55
CA PHE A 116 -8.02 -5.20 -1.89
C PHE A 116 -7.86 -5.34 -0.37
N ARG A 117 -6.63 -5.18 0.14
CA ARG A 117 -6.27 -5.18 1.57
C ARG A 117 -5.48 -3.92 1.90
N PRO A 118 -5.65 -3.36 3.11
CA PRO A 118 -4.91 -2.18 3.54
C PRO A 118 -3.41 -2.46 3.64
N ILE A 119 -2.61 -1.57 3.05
CA ILE A 119 -1.14 -1.67 3.04
C ILE A 119 -0.55 -0.74 4.09
N ASN A 120 0.20 -1.27 5.08
CA ASN A 120 0.88 -0.42 6.07
C ASN A 120 2.30 0.02 5.66
N ALA A 121 2.78 -0.43 4.51
CA ALA A 121 4.08 -0.05 3.94
C ALA A 121 3.97 1.24 3.12
N SER A 122 4.99 2.10 3.23
CA SER A 122 5.22 3.21 2.31
C SER A 122 6.49 2.93 1.53
N LEU A 123 6.40 2.97 0.21
CA LEU A 123 7.52 2.68 -0.69
C LEU A 123 7.58 3.73 -1.78
N TYR A 124 8.76 4.28 -2.03
CA TYR A 124 9.06 5.06 -3.21
C TYR A 124 10.42 4.63 -3.75
N LEU A 125 10.43 4.05 -4.95
CA LEU A 125 11.64 3.59 -5.63
C LEU A 125 11.56 3.93 -7.12
N CYS A 126 12.70 4.37 -7.67
CA CYS A 126 12.90 4.56 -9.10
C CYS A 126 14.01 3.61 -9.56
N ASP A 127 13.65 2.60 -10.35
CA ASP A 127 14.59 1.60 -10.87
C ASP A 127 14.28 1.26 -12.34
N ASP A 128 14.91 0.22 -12.88
CA ASP A 128 14.67 -0.34 -14.21
C ASP A 128 13.46 -1.29 -14.30
N LYS A 129 12.94 -1.70 -13.14
CA LYS A 129 11.79 -2.61 -12.96
C LYS A 129 10.78 -2.04 -11.96
N PHE A 130 9.54 -2.52 -12.04
CA PHE A 130 8.55 -2.24 -10.99
C PHE A 130 8.78 -3.14 -9.78
N HIS A 131 8.69 -2.56 -8.58
CA HIS A 131 8.77 -3.29 -7.32
C HIS A 131 7.37 -3.69 -6.88
N THR A 132 7.04 -4.97 -7.06
CA THR A 132 5.76 -5.61 -6.70
C THR A 132 5.87 -6.44 -5.42
N GLU A 133 7.01 -6.40 -4.72
CA GLU A 133 7.28 -7.20 -3.52
C GLU A 133 6.17 -7.03 -2.46
N VAL A 134 5.81 -5.78 -2.17
CA VAL A 134 4.72 -5.45 -1.22
C VAL A 134 3.37 -6.00 -1.68
N LEU A 135 3.12 -6.09 -2.99
CA LEU A 135 1.87 -6.65 -3.52
C LEU A 135 1.84 -8.17 -3.48
N ASN A 136 2.99 -8.81 -3.66
CA ASN A 136 3.12 -10.25 -3.51
C ASN A 136 2.91 -10.67 -2.05
N GLU A 137 3.42 -9.92 -1.08
CA GLU A 137 3.11 -10.13 0.34
C GLU A 137 1.60 -10.05 0.63
N LEU A 138 0.89 -9.11 0.01
CA LEU A 138 -0.57 -9.01 0.16
C LEU A 138 -1.33 -10.17 -0.48
N LEU A 139 -0.75 -10.83 -1.49
CA LEU A 139 -1.34 -12.02 -2.10
C LEU A 139 -1.04 -13.28 -1.30
N GLU A 140 0.04 -13.29 -0.52
CA GLU A 140 0.31 -14.36 0.42
C GLU A 140 -0.85 -14.45 1.41
N SER A 141 -1.35 -15.68 1.58
CA SER A 141 -2.54 -15.92 2.38
C SER A 141 -2.12 -15.90 3.84
N ASP A 142 -2.12 -14.72 4.45
CA ASP A 142 -1.94 -14.60 5.88
C ASP A 142 -3.06 -15.33 6.62
N GLU A 143 -2.67 -16.25 7.50
CA GLU A 143 -3.56 -16.79 8.52
C GLU A 143 -4.06 -15.62 9.39
N LYS A 144 -5.38 -15.49 9.53
CA LYS A 144 -5.97 -14.45 10.38
C LYS A 144 -5.93 -14.93 11.84
N PHE A 145 -5.08 -14.32 12.65
CA PHE A 145 -4.95 -14.61 14.08
C PHE A 145 -5.93 -13.76 14.89
N GLY A 146 -6.61 -14.39 15.85
CA GLY A 146 -7.46 -13.70 16.83
C GLY A 146 -6.72 -13.52 18.15
N PHE A 147 -6.75 -12.32 18.70
CA PHE A 147 -6.20 -11.99 20.01
C PHE A 147 -7.31 -11.59 20.98
N ILE A 148 -7.28 -12.18 22.17
CA ILE A 148 -8.12 -11.79 23.30
C ILE A 148 -7.18 -11.41 24.44
N VAL A 149 -7.13 -10.12 24.77
CA VAL A 149 -6.30 -9.57 25.83
C VAL A 149 -7.21 -9.25 27.02
N MET A 150 -7.04 -9.95 28.13
CA MET A 150 -7.81 -9.73 29.36
C MET A 150 -6.92 -9.05 30.42
N ASP A 151 -7.38 -7.92 30.95
CA ASP A 151 -6.78 -7.20 32.08
C ASP A 151 -7.84 -6.97 33.17
N GLY A 152 -7.43 -6.67 34.40
CA GLY A 152 -8.33 -6.37 35.52
C GLY A 152 -9.21 -5.13 35.32
N LYS A 153 -8.96 -4.34 34.27
CA LYS A 153 -9.75 -3.16 33.89
C LYS A 153 -10.61 -3.37 32.64
N GLY A 154 -10.51 -4.51 31.96
CA GLY A 154 -11.21 -4.72 30.70
C GLY A 154 -10.68 -5.86 29.86
N THR A 155 -11.40 -6.15 28.78
CA THR A 155 -11.02 -7.14 27.76
C THR A 155 -10.99 -6.48 26.39
N LEU A 156 -9.97 -6.79 25.59
CA LEU A 156 -9.84 -6.36 24.20
C LEU A 156 -9.83 -7.58 23.30
N VAL A 157 -10.68 -7.55 22.27
CA VAL A 157 -10.73 -8.54 21.20
C VAL A 157 -10.28 -7.86 19.92
N GLY A 158 -9.27 -8.43 19.27
CA GLY A 158 -8.73 -7.91 18.01
C GLY A 158 -8.27 -9.05 17.11
N THR A 159 -8.05 -8.74 15.84
CA THR A 159 -7.48 -9.67 14.87
C THR A 159 -6.23 -9.09 14.24
N LEU A 160 -5.28 -9.96 13.94
CA LEU A 160 -4.07 -9.65 13.19
C LEU A 160 -4.09 -10.49 11.91
N SER A 161 -3.92 -9.85 10.76
CA SER A 161 -3.73 -10.51 9.48
C SER A 161 -2.48 -9.90 8.85
N GLY A 162 -1.40 -10.67 8.77
CA GLY A 162 -0.10 -10.16 8.35
C GLY A 162 0.36 -8.99 9.23
N ASN A 163 0.65 -7.86 8.61
CA ASN A 163 1.07 -6.62 9.30
C ASN A 163 -0.11 -5.68 9.65
N THR A 164 -1.36 -6.11 9.47
CA THR A 164 -2.54 -5.28 9.72
C THR A 164 -3.27 -5.73 10.99
N ARG A 165 -3.37 -4.82 11.97
CA ARG A 165 -4.11 -5.02 13.21
C ARG A 165 -5.50 -4.36 13.15
N GLU A 166 -6.51 -5.07 13.63
CA GLU A 166 -7.88 -4.59 13.71
C GLU A 166 -8.42 -4.85 15.12
N ILE A 167 -8.98 -3.83 15.77
CA ILE A 167 -9.62 -3.97 17.09
C ILE A 167 -11.12 -4.14 16.85
N LEU A 168 -11.66 -5.32 17.17
CA LEU A 168 -13.07 -5.64 16.95
C LEU A 168 -13.94 -5.17 18.10
N HIS A 169 -13.49 -5.39 19.34
CA HIS A 169 -14.28 -5.09 20.51
C HIS A 169 -13.41 -4.73 21.71
N LYS A 170 -13.86 -3.76 22.50
CA LYS A 170 -13.20 -3.35 23.74
C LYS A 170 -14.24 -3.19 24.83
N VAL A 171 -14.14 -4.02 25.86
CA VAL A 171 -14.96 -3.97 27.07
C VAL A 171 -14.13 -3.43 28.20
N SER A 172 -14.64 -2.44 28.92
CA SER A 172 -14.04 -1.97 30.17
C SER A 172 -14.84 -2.53 31.35
N VAL A 173 -14.16 -3.00 32.38
CA VAL A 173 -14.76 -3.43 33.64
C VAL A 173 -14.11 -2.68 34.79
N ASP A 174 -14.90 -2.27 35.78
CA ASP A 174 -14.37 -1.63 36.99
C ASP A 174 -14.41 -2.65 38.13
N LEU A 175 -13.25 -3.17 38.51
CA LEU A 175 -13.11 -4.14 39.58
C LEU A 175 -12.59 -3.44 40.86
N PRO A 176 -13.12 -3.78 42.03
CA PRO A 176 -12.63 -3.22 43.29
C PRO A 176 -11.16 -3.62 43.49
N LYS A 177 -10.30 -2.63 43.79
CA LYS A 177 -8.88 -2.89 44.05
C LYS A 177 -8.71 -3.69 45.33
N LYS A 178 -7.72 -4.59 45.34
CA LYS A 178 -7.31 -5.35 46.53
C LYS A 178 -6.98 -4.37 47.67
N HIS A 179 -7.78 -4.40 48.72
CA HIS A 179 -7.54 -3.59 49.92
C HIS A 179 -6.40 -4.22 50.75
N GLY A 180 -5.42 -3.41 51.15
CA GLY A 180 -4.23 -3.85 51.90
C GLY A 180 -4.37 -3.76 53.43
N ARG A 181 -5.47 -3.21 53.95
CA ARG A 181 -5.73 -3.12 55.39
C ARG A 181 -7.15 -3.57 55.69
N GLY A 182 -7.24 -4.71 56.38
CA GLY A 182 -8.48 -5.28 56.86
C GLY A 182 -9.11 -4.38 57.92
N GLY A 183 -10.39 -4.11 57.73
CA GLY A 183 -11.19 -3.32 58.64
C GLY A 183 -12.60 -3.16 58.10
N GLN A 184 -13.51 -3.97 58.65
CA GLN A 184 -14.97 -4.03 58.48
C GLN A 184 -15.46 -5.03 57.41
N SER A 185 -15.96 -6.16 57.90
CA SER A 185 -16.67 -7.23 57.18
C SER A 185 -15.80 -8.12 56.29
N ALA A 186 -15.21 -9.14 56.92
CA ALA A 186 -14.86 -10.39 56.26
C ALA A 186 -16.10 -11.06 55.65
#